data_AF-A0A2T7VD98-F1
#
_entry.id   AF-A0A2T7VD98-F1
#
_cell.length_a   1.000
_cell.length_b   1.000
_cell.length_c   1.000
_cell.angle_alpha   90.00
_cell.angle_beta   90.00
_cell.angle_gamma   90.00
#
_symmetry.space_group_name_H-M   'P 1'
#
loop_
_entity.id
_entity.type
_entity.pdbx_description
1 polymer ?
#
loop_
_entity_poly.entity_id
_entity_poly.type
_entity_poly.pdbx_seq_one_letter_code
_entity_poly.pdbx_strand_id
1 'polypeptide(L)'
;MVEARWNGAVIARSDDTVVVEGNHYFPANSVDPSVLRPSATTSVCPWKGTAHYYSLDVDGAENADAAWFYPDPKPEAEAVRDRVAFWKGVTVS
;
A
#
# COMPACT_ATOMS: atom_id res chain seq x y z
N MET A 1 15.42 -7.48 -1.49
CA MET A 1 14.18 -7.44 -2.27
C MET A 1 13.02 -7.82 -1.40
N VAL A 2 12.09 -6.90 -1.22
CA VAL A 2 10.87 -7.09 -0.42
C VAL A 2 9.73 -7.40 -1.38
N GLU A 3 8.87 -8.35 -1.01
CA GLU A 3 7.72 -8.80 -1.78
C GLU A 3 6.44 -8.69 -0.95
N ALA A 4 5.39 -8.12 -1.53
CA ALA A 4 4.04 -8.19 -0.99
C ALA A 4 3.23 -9.24 -1.78
N ARG A 5 2.61 -10.18 -1.06
CA ARG A 5 1.80 -11.26 -1.63
C ARG A 5 0.43 -11.34 -1.00
N TRP A 6 -0.59 -11.60 -1.82
CA TRP A 6 -1.92 -11.91 -1.35
C TRP A 6 -2.60 -12.90 -2.30
N ASN A 7 -3.37 -13.83 -1.75
CA ASN A 7 -4.06 -14.87 -2.51
C ASN A 7 -3.13 -15.66 -3.47
N GLY A 8 -1.89 -15.91 -3.07
CA GLY A 8 -0.87 -16.62 -3.88
C GLY A 8 -0.14 -15.75 -4.91
N ALA A 9 -0.71 -14.61 -5.30
CA ALA A 9 -0.13 -13.67 -6.26
C ALA A 9 0.87 -12.71 -5.60
N VAL A 10 1.85 -12.25 -6.38
CA VAL A 10 2.74 -11.14 -6.03
C VAL A 10 2.08 -9.85 -6.48
N ILE A 11 1.75 -8.96 -5.53
CA ILE A 11 1.07 -7.70 -5.83
C ILE A 11 2.04 -6.51 -5.86
N ALA A 12 3.19 -6.61 -5.19
CA ALA A 12 4.26 -5.63 -5.30
C ALA A 12 5.63 -6.28 -5.01
N ARG A 13 6.70 -5.76 -5.61
CA ARG A 13 8.07 -6.22 -5.36
C ARG A 13 9.06 -5.09 -5.61
N SER A 14 9.91 -4.77 -4.63
CA SER A 14 10.91 -3.71 -4.77
C SER A 14 12.11 -3.91 -3.83
N ASP A 15 13.28 -3.42 -4.24
CA ASP A 15 14.43 -3.19 -3.35
C ASP A 15 14.41 -1.80 -2.71
N ASP A 16 13.58 -0.88 -3.21
CA ASP A 16 13.45 0.50 -2.73
C ASP A 16 12.18 0.68 -1.88
N THR A 17 12.07 -0.02 -0.76
CA THR A 17 10.97 0.21 0.20
C THR A 17 11.42 1.11 1.33
N VAL A 18 10.53 2.00 1.79
CA VAL A 18 10.74 2.75 3.04
C VAL A 18 9.97 2.07 4.16
N VAL A 19 10.57 1.92 5.34
CA VAL A 19 9.89 1.33 6.51
C VAL A 19 9.48 2.41 7.48
N VAL A 20 8.19 2.49 7.78
CA VAL A 20 7.62 3.42 8.77
C VAL A 20 6.63 2.66 9.65
N GLU A 21 6.82 2.75 10.96
CA GLU A 21 6.01 2.03 11.97
C GLU A 21 5.86 0.52 11.66
N GLY A 22 6.94 -0.10 11.16
CA GLY A 22 6.97 -1.53 10.82
C GLY A 22 6.30 -1.90 9.49
N ASN A 23 5.75 -0.93 8.74
CA ASN A 23 5.15 -1.17 7.42
C ASN A 23 6.14 -0.81 6.31
N HIS A 24 6.24 -1.67 5.30
CA HIS A 24 6.95 -1.37 4.06
C HIS A 24 6.07 -0.56 3.13
N TYR A 25 6.61 0.57 2.67
CA TYR A 25 6.01 1.47 1.69
C TYR A 25 6.73 1.30 0.35
N PHE A 26 6.05 0.62 -0.57
CA PHE A 26 6.51 0.31 -1.91
C PHE A 26 6.32 1.53 -2.83
N PRO A 27 7.28 1.83 -3.72
CA PRO A 27 7.08 2.78 -4.81
C PRO A 27 5.84 2.38 -5.63
N ALA A 28 4.99 3.34 -6.01
CA ALA A 28 3.78 3.04 -6.78
C ALA A 28 4.06 2.26 -8.07
N ASN A 29 5.20 2.52 -8.75
CA ASN A 29 5.60 1.81 -9.97
C ASN A 29 6.04 0.34 -9.74
N SER A 30 6.20 -0.07 -8.48
CA SER A 30 6.55 -1.45 -8.10
C SER A 30 5.33 -2.27 -7.68
N VAL A 31 4.15 -1.66 -7.66
CA VAL A 31 2.86 -2.30 -7.39
C VAL A 31 2.21 -2.65 -8.72
N ASP A 32 1.63 -3.85 -8.83
CA ASP A 32 0.86 -4.24 -10.01
C ASP A 32 -0.46 -3.46 -10.04
N PRO A 33 -0.67 -2.53 -10.98
CA PRO A 33 -1.90 -1.73 -11.03
C PRO A 33 -3.12 -2.56 -11.44
N SER A 34 -2.95 -3.75 -12.03
CA SER A 34 -4.07 -4.59 -12.47
C SER A 34 -4.86 -5.18 -11.31
N VAL A 35 -4.22 -5.33 -10.13
CA VAL A 35 -4.83 -5.85 -8.91
C VAL A 35 -5.40 -4.76 -8.01
N LEU A 36 -5.19 -3.47 -8.33
CA LEU A 36 -5.68 -2.35 -7.53
C LEU A 36 -7.07 -1.90 -8.00
N ARG A 37 -7.97 -1.72 -7.05
CA ARG A 37 -9.30 -1.13 -7.25
C ARG A 37 -9.44 0.14 -6.40
N PRO A 38 -9.82 1.30 -7.00
CA PRO A 38 -10.03 2.51 -6.23
C PRO A 38 -11.06 2.30 -5.10
N SER A 39 -10.77 2.83 -3.93
CA SER A 39 -11.72 2.91 -2.83
C SER A 39 -12.06 4.36 -2.50
N ALA A 40 -13.29 4.60 -2.05
CA ALA A 40 -13.70 5.89 -1.50
C ALA A 40 -13.27 6.06 -0.03
N THR A 41 -12.77 5.00 0.60
CA THR A 41 -12.31 5.03 1.99
C THR A 41 -11.12 5.97 2.14
N THR A 42 -11.16 6.79 3.19
CA THR A 42 -10.04 7.61 3.65
C THR A 42 -9.98 7.60 5.16
N SER A 43 -8.79 7.86 5.72
CA SER A 43 -8.61 7.99 7.18
C SER A 43 -7.59 9.09 7.48
N VAL A 44 -7.67 9.69 8.67
CA VAL A 44 -6.76 10.77 9.06
C VAL A 44 -5.79 10.25 10.11
N CYS A 45 -4.50 10.37 9.81
CA CYS A 45 -3.42 10.16 10.77
C CYS A 45 -2.89 11.53 11.23
N PRO A 46 -2.82 11.81 12.55
CA PRO A 46 -2.40 13.13 13.06
C PRO A 46 -1.05 13.62 12.53
N TRP A 47 -0.12 12.69 12.29
CA TRP A 47 1.25 13.01 11.91
C TRP A 47 1.59 12.66 10.46
N LYS A 48 0.85 11.74 9.81
CA LYS A 48 1.08 11.43 8.39
C LYS A 48 0.20 12.23 7.43
N GLY A 49 -1.00 12.65 7.82
CA GLY A 49 -1.99 13.26 6.91
C GLY A 49 -3.14 12.31 6.57
N THR A 50 -3.78 12.52 5.42
CA THR A 50 -4.93 11.73 4.97
C THR A 50 -4.47 10.51 4.18
N ALA A 51 -4.81 9.31 4.68
CA ALA A 51 -4.61 8.07 3.96
C ALA A 51 -5.74 7.86 2.97
N HIS A 52 -5.40 7.39 1.78
CA HIS A 52 -6.31 6.90 0.76
C HIS A 52 -6.10 5.39 0.60
N TYR A 53 -7.14 4.68 0.15
CA TYR A 53 -7.13 3.23 0.10
C TYR A 53 -7.41 2.71 -1.31
N TYR A 54 -6.83 1.55 -1.59
CA TYR A 54 -7.24 0.67 -2.67
C TYR A 54 -7.72 -0.66 -2.08
N SER A 55 -8.73 -1.24 -2.70
CA SER A 55 -9.02 -2.67 -2.53
C SER A 55 -8.11 -3.47 -3.46
N LEU A 56 -7.76 -4.69 -3.05
CA LEU A 56 -7.08 -5.64 -3.93
C LEU A 56 -8.11 -6.54 -4.60
N ASP A 57 -7.88 -6.87 -5.86
CA ASP A 57 -8.65 -7.83 -6.63
C ASP A 57 -7.67 -8.80 -7.30
N VAL A 58 -7.66 -10.05 -6.85
CA VAL A 58 -6.78 -11.10 -7.38
C VAL A 58 -7.64 -12.30 -7.74
N ASP A 59 -7.70 -12.62 -9.03
CA ASP A 59 -8.49 -13.72 -9.58
C ASP A 59 -9.98 -13.70 -9.16
N GLY A 60 -10.55 -12.49 -9.04
CA GLY A 60 -11.95 -12.26 -8.65
C GLY A 60 -12.21 -12.35 -7.14
N ALA A 61 -11.18 -12.57 -6.33
CA ALA A 61 -11.26 -12.41 -4.88
C ALA A 61 -10.91 -10.97 -4.50
N GLU A 62 -11.80 -10.32 -3.74
CA GLU A 62 -11.59 -8.95 -3.25
C GLU A 62 -11.01 -8.94 -1.82
N ASN A 63 -10.04 -8.05 -1.58
CA ASN A 63 -9.59 -7.63 -0.26
C ASN A 63 -9.85 -6.14 -0.08
N ALA A 64 -10.97 -5.81 0.55
CA ALA A 64 -11.43 -4.43 0.68
C ALA A 64 -10.45 -3.55 1.48
N ASP A 65 -10.10 -2.39 0.92
CA ASP A 65 -9.19 -1.40 1.51
C ASP A 65 -7.86 -1.99 1.99
N ALA A 66 -7.31 -3.00 1.30
CA ALA A 66 -6.14 -3.75 1.74
C ALA A 66 -4.79 -3.12 1.40
N ALA A 67 -4.80 -2.04 0.62
CA ALA A 67 -3.64 -1.21 0.35
C ALA A 67 -3.96 0.24 0.71
N TRP A 68 -2.98 0.98 1.25
CA TRP A 68 -3.14 2.39 1.56
C TRP A 68 -1.92 3.20 1.15
N PHE A 69 -2.13 4.49 0.94
CA PHE A 69 -1.10 5.45 0.54
C PHE A 69 -1.44 6.85 1.04
N TYR A 70 -0.44 7.72 1.03
CA TYR A 70 -0.58 9.14 1.38
C TYR A 70 -0.15 9.98 0.17
N PRO A 71 -1.10 10.58 -0.59
CA PRO A 71 -0.76 11.44 -1.73
C PRO A 71 -0.25 12.81 -1.29
N ASP A 72 -0.71 13.28 -0.13
CA ASP A 72 -0.27 14.52 0.49
C ASP A 72 0.09 14.32 1.96
N PRO A 73 1.23 13.65 2.24
CA PRO A 73 1.67 13.48 3.60
C PRO A 73 2.16 14.79 4.21
N LYS A 74 2.14 14.85 5.54
CA LYS A 74 2.80 15.93 6.30
C LYS A 74 4.33 15.85 6.16
N PRO A 75 5.07 16.95 6.41
CA PRO A 75 6.52 17.00 6.22
C PRO A 75 7.29 15.88 6.93
N GLU A 76 6.85 15.49 8.13
CA GLU A 76 7.47 14.43 8.92
C GLU A 76 7.28 13.02 8.32
N ALA A 77 6.33 12.87 7.39
CA ALA A 77 6.00 11.63 6.69
C ALA A 77 6.28 11.71 5.19
N GLU A 78 7.01 12.71 4.71
CA GLU A 78 7.25 12.95 3.28
C GLU A 78 7.85 11.74 2.56
N ALA A 79 8.65 10.93 3.26
CA ALA A 79 9.27 9.71 2.72
C ALA A 79 8.25 8.65 2.24
N VAL A 80 6.98 8.72 2.67
CA VAL A 80 5.92 7.80 2.21
C VAL A 80 5.01 8.39 1.12
N ARG A 81 5.30 9.60 0.62
CA ARG A 81 4.52 10.22 -0.46
C ARG A 81 4.43 9.29 -1.66
N ASP A 82 3.21 9.09 -2.15
CA ASP A 82 2.90 8.26 -3.32
C ASP A 82 3.42 6.81 -3.25
N ARG A 83 3.71 6.33 -2.04
CA ARG A 83 4.09 4.94 -1.78
C ARG A 83 2.93 4.18 -1.15
N VAL A 84 2.86 2.89 -1.47
CA VAL A 84 1.75 2.00 -1.10
C VAL A 84 2.23 1.00 -0.05
N ALA A 85 1.46 0.85 1.02
CA ALA A 85 1.64 -0.18 2.03
C ALA A 85 0.41 -1.10 2.08
N PHE A 86 0.56 -2.29 2.67
CA PHE A 86 -0.41 -3.37 2.59
C PHE A 86 -0.68 -4.05 3.95
N TRP A 87 -1.91 -4.54 4.15
CA TRP A 87 -2.35 -5.22 5.37
C TRP A 87 -3.45 -6.26 5.07
N LYS A 88 -4.25 -6.65 6.07
CA LYS A 88 -5.41 -7.55 5.92
C LYS A 88 -5.07 -8.88 5.25
N GLY A 89 -4.02 -9.54 5.74
CA GLY A 89 -3.58 -10.85 5.25
C GLY A 89 -2.62 -10.80 4.06
N VAL A 90 -2.26 -9.61 3.57
CA VAL A 90 -1.10 -9.47 2.67
C VAL A 90 0.16 -9.83 3.47
N THR A 91 0.95 -10.75 2.95
CA THR A 91 2.26 -11.10 3.51
C THR A 91 3.32 -10.22 2.89
N VAL A 92 4.14 -9.57 3.73
CA VAL A 92 5.29 -8.77 3.29
C VAL A 92 6.54 -9.45 3.83
N SER A 93 7.48 -9.82 2.95
CA SER A 93 8.72 -10.54 3.30
C SER A 93 9.88 -10.17 2.40
#